data_AF-A0A538GR39-F1
#
_entry.id   AF-A0A538GR39-F1
#
_cell.length_a   1.000
_cell.length_b   1.000
_cell.length_c   1.000
_cell.angle_alpha   90.00
_cell.angle_beta   90.00
_cell.angle_gamma   90.00
#
_symmetry.space_group_name_H-M   'P 1'
#
loop_
_entity.id
_entity.type
_entity.pdbx_description
1 polymer ?
#
loop_
_entity_poly.entity_id
_entity_poly.type
_entity_poly.pdbx_seq_one_letter_code
_entity_poly.pdbx_strand_id
1 'polypeptide(L)' 'MRRLRTLSETECYVRLYGGWDSTVTLVKIEPRRPRYELSVSGEDLRRDFETRIEARTDELMAELDAAEAAAEAA' A
#
# COMPACT_ATOMS: atom_id res chain seq x y z
N MET A 1 14.14 34.88 -15.64
CA MET A 1 13.63 34.06 -14.51
C MET A 1 14.81 33.63 -13.64
N ARG A 2 14.80 33.95 -12.34
CA ARG A 2 15.88 33.57 -11.42
C ARG A 2 15.62 32.15 -10.93
N ARG A 3 16.55 31.23 -11.17
CA ARG A 3 16.43 29.85 -10.65
C ARG A 3 16.55 29.88 -9.13
N LEU A 4 15.66 29.15 -8.46
CA LEU A 4 15.73 28.95 -7.02
C LEU A 4 16.90 28.02 -6.68
N ARG A 5 17.45 28.17 -5.48
CA ARG A 5 18.49 27.28 -4.97
C ARG A 5 17.91 25.88 -4.77
N THR A 6 18.67 24.85 -5.13
CA THR A 6 18.36 23.44 -4.84
C THR A 6 18.43 23.17 -3.35
N LEU A 7 17.43 22.46 -2.84
CA LEU A 7 17.36 22.03 -1.44
C LEU A 7 18.04 20.68 -1.27
N SER A 8 18.69 20.50 -0.14
CA SER A 8 19.19 19.19 0.31
C SER A 8 18.03 18.30 0.78
N GLU A 9 18.26 16.99 0.80
CA GLU A 9 17.30 16.00 1.27
C GLU A 9 16.86 16.26 2.72
N THR A 10 17.81 16.61 3.60
CA THR A 10 17.52 16.98 5.00
C THR A 10 16.62 18.21 5.09
N GLU A 11 16.86 19.24 4.27
CA GLU A 11 16.01 20.44 4.22
C GLU A 11 14.60 20.12 3.72
N CYS A 12 14.46 19.19 2.77
CA CYS A 12 13.16 18.70 2.32
C CYS A 12 12.42 17.95 3.45
N TYR A 13 13.12 17.07 4.16
CA TYR A 13 12.56 16.26 5.24
C TYR A 13 12.06 17.12 6.40
N VAL A 14 12.85 18.12 6.81
CA VAL A 14 12.47 19.08 7.87
C VAL A 14 11.28 19.93 7.44
N ARG A 15 11.19 20.36 6.17
CA ARG A 15 10.02 21.13 5.69
C ARG A 15 8.74 20.29 5.62
N LEU A 16 8.83 19.02 5.23
CA LEU A 16 7.66 18.15 5.11
C LEU A 16 7.16 17.67 6.47
N TYR A 17 8.06 17.44 7.44
CA TYR A 17 7.73 16.73 8.68
C TYR A 17 8.08 17.48 9.97
N GLY A 18 8.83 18.59 9.92
CA GLY A 18 9.50 19.19 11.08
C GLY A 18 8.88 20.46 11.68
N GLY A 19 7.76 20.95 11.17
CA GLY A 19 7.07 22.13 11.71
C GLY A 19 6.62 23.09 10.62
N TRP A 20 5.47 23.75 10.87
CA TRP A 20 4.71 24.47 9.84
C TRP A 20 5.44 25.74 9.40
N ASP A 21 6.14 25.66 8.27
CA ASP A 21 6.60 26.85 7.54
C ASP A 21 5.39 27.50 6.83
N SER A 22 5.34 28.83 6.84
CA SER A 22 4.29 29.65 6.20
C SER A 22 4.13 29.40 4.69
N THR A 23 5.10 28.73 4.07
CA THR A 23 5.05 28.31 2.67
C THR A 23 4.25 27.04 2.41
N VAL A 24 3.73 26.34 3.43
CA VAL A 24 2.92 25.12 3.26
C VAL A 24 1.48 25.36 3.72
N THR A 25 0.53 25.33 2.79
CA THR A 25 -0.91 25.41 3.10
C THR A 25 -1.49 24.01 3.26
N LEU A 26 -1.86 23.65 4.48
CA LEU A 26 -2.64 22.43 4.75
C LEU A 26 -4.07 22.62 4.23
N VAL A 27 -4.38 21.96 3.11
CA VAL A 27 -5.75 21.92 2.59
C VAL A 27 -6.43 20.67 3.14
N LYS A 28 -7.46 20.87 3.98
CA LYS A 28 -8.32 19.77 4.44
C LYS A 28 -9.08 19.22 3.23
N ILE A 29 -8.68 18.04 2.77
CA ILE A 29 -9.48 17.28 1.81
C ILE A 29 -10.63 16.69 2.61
N GLU A 30 -11.81 17.31 2.53
CA GLU A 30 -13.03 16.73 3.07
C GLU A 30 -13.18 15.31 2.48
N PRO A 31 -13.49 14.27 3.28
CA PRO A 31 -13.64 12.92 2.76
C PRO A 31 -14.56 12.95 1.55
N ARG A 32 -14.07 12.47 0.40
CA ARG A 32 -14.86 12.46 -0.84
C ARG A 32 -16.16 11.74 -0.53
N ARG A 33 -17.27 12.47 -0.61
CA ARG A 33 -18.60 11.86 -0.54
C ARG A 33 -18.60 10.68 -1.52
N PRO A 34 -18.96 9.46 -1.08
CA PRO A 34 -19.03 8.33 -2.00
C PRO A 34 -19.96 8.72 -3.14
N ARG A 35 -19.43 8.66 -4.37
CA ARG A 35 -20.14 9.13 -5.57
C ARG A 35 -21.36 8.24 -5.88
N TYR A 36 -21.34 7.00 -5.40
CA TYR A 36 -22.37 5.97 -5.61
C TYR A 36 -22.45 5.07 -4.36
N GLU A 37 -23.62 4.45 -4.14
CA GLU A 37 -23.70 3.29 -3.26
C GLU A 37 -22.98 2.11 -3.93
N LEU A 38 -22.03 1.52 -3.21
CA LEU A 38 -21.29 0.36 -3.69
C LEU A 38 -22.14 -0.89 -3.48
N SER A 39 -22.14 -1.79 -4.47
CA SER A 39 -22.85 -3.07 -4.38
C SER A 39 -22.21 -4.06 -3.42
N VAL A 40 -21.02 -3.73 -2.89
CA VAL A 40 -20.24 -4.57 -1.97
C VAL A 40 -19.73 -3.71 -0.82
N SER A 41 -19.77 -4.25 0.39
CA SER A 41 -19.14 -3.62 1.55
C SER A 41 -17.63 -3.89 1.58
N GLY A 42 -16.88 -3.08 2.32
CA GLY A 42 -15.46 -3.34 2.55
C GLY A 42 -15.19 -4.65 3.30
N GLU A 43 -16.15 -5.09 4.11
CA GLU A 43 -16.08 -6.35 4.86
C GLU A 43 -16.26 -7.56 3.94
N ASP A 44 -17.15 -7.46 2.94
CA ASP A 44 -17.30 -8.52 1.92
C ASP A 44 -16.00 -8.70 1.14
N LEU A 45 -15.37 -7.58 0.74
CA LEU A 45 -14.07 -7.61 0.08
C LEU A 45 -12.98 -8.24 0.98
N ARG A 46 -12.95 -7.90 2.28
CA ARG A 46 -11.96 -8.46 3.21
C ARG A 46 -12.05 -10.00 3.24
N ARG A 47 -13.25 -10.54 3.38
CA ARG A 47 -13.47 -12.00 3.42
C ARG A 47 -13.06 -12.68 2.12
N ASP A 48 -13.48 -12.11 0.97
CA ASP A 48 -13.12 -12.65 -0.34
C ASP A 48 -11.60 -12.66 -0.57
N PHE A 49 -10.88 -11.66 -0.03
CA PHE A 49 -9.43 -11.62 -0.07
C PHE A 49 -8.81 -12.69 0.82
N GLU A 50 -9.29 -12.85 2.06
CA GLU A 50 -8.80 -13.88 2.98
C GLU A 50 -8.90 -15.28 2.37
N THR A 51 -10.07 -15.65 1.82
CA THR A 51 -10.26 -16.93 1.14
C THR A 51 -9.29 -17.14 -0.02
N ARG A 52 -9.03 -16.09 -0.82
CA ARG A 52 -8.07 -16.19 -1.94
C ARG A 52 -6.62 -16.33 -1.47
N ILE A 53 -6.25 -15.66 -0.37
CA ILE A 53 -4.91 -15.76 0.20
C ILE A 53 -4.68 -17.16 0.78
N GLU A 54 -5.66 -17.70 1.50
CA GLU A 54 -5.62 -19.07 2.03
C GLU A 54 -5.44 -20.08 0.90
N ALA A 55 -6.32 -20.04 -0.11
CA ALA A 55 -6.23 -20.94 -1.26
C ALA A 55 -4.87 -20.85 -1.97
N ARG A 56 -4.34 -19.63 -2.16
CA ARG A 56 -3.03 -19.44 -2.78
C ARG A 56 -1.88 -19.97 -1.91
N THR A 57 -2.02 -19.87 -0.59
CA THR A 57 -1.02 -20.39 0.35
C THR A 57 -0.99 -21.92 0.30
N ASP A 58 -2.17 -22.55 0.27
CA ASP A 58 -2.31 -24.00 0.15
C ASP A 58 -1.71 -24.53 -1.16
N GLU A 59 -1.98 -23.85 -2.28
CA GLU A 59 -1.36 -24.17 -3.58
C GLU A 59 0.17 -24.13 -3.50
N LEU A 60 0.73 -23.06 -2.91
CA LEU A 60 2.17 -22.89 -2.79
C LEU A 60 2.80 -23.95 -1.87
N MET A 61 2.15 -24.30 -0.76
CA MET A 61 2.62 -25.37 0.12
C MET A 61 2.63 -26.72 -0.61
N ALA A 62 1.58 -27.04 -1.36
CA ALA A 62 1.52 -28.26 -2.15
C ALA A 62 2.62 -28.32 -3.23
N GLU A 63 2.92 -27.19 -3.89
CA GLU A 63 4.02 -27.08 -4.85
C GLU A 63 5.39 -27.32 -4.18
N LEU A 64 5.60 -26.78 -2.98
CA LEU A 64 6.83 -26.98 -2.21
C LEU A 64 7.00 -28.44 -1.76
N ASP A 65 5.95 -29.05 -1.21
CA ASP A 65 5.95 -30.44 -0.78
C ASP A 65 6.26 -31.38 -1.97
N ALA A 66 5.67 -31.10 -3.14
CA ALA A 66 5.93 -31.85 -4.36
C ALA A 66 7.39 -31.69 -4.85
N ALA A 67 7.95 -30.49 -4.73
CA ALA A 67 9.34 -30.23 -5.09
C ALA A 67 10.32 -30.94 -4.14
N GLU A 68 10.03 -30.97 -2.84
CA GLU A 68 10.83 -31.71 -1.84
C GLU A 68 10.82 -33.21 -2.11
N ALA A 69 9.64 -33.80 -2.36
CA ALA A 69 9.51 -35.21 -2.70
C ALA A 69 10.26 -35.58 -4.00
N ALA A 70 10.24 -34.70 -5.01
CA ALA A 70 11.00 -34.89 -6.24
C ALA A 70 12.52 -34.81 -6.03
N ALA A 71 12.97 -33.96 -5.10
CA ALA A 71 14.38 -33.84 -4.74
C ALA A 71 14.87 -35.04 -3.92
N GLU A 72 14.05 -35.60 -3.04
CA GLU A 72 14.38 -36.81 -2.26
C GLU A 72 14.43 -38.08 -3.14
N ALA A 73 13.65 -38.11 -4.23
CA ALA A 73 13.62 -39.23 -5.17
C ALA A 73 14.76 -39.23 -6.23
N ALA A 74 15.61 -38.21 -6.26
CA ALA A 74 16.71 -38.03 -7.23
C ALA A 74 18.09 -38.42 -6.65
#